data_AF-A0A6C1NQT6-F1
#
_entry.id   AF-A0A6C1NQT6-F1
#
_cell.length_a   1.000
_cell.length_b   1.000
_cell.length_c   1.000
_cell.angle_alpha   90.00
_cell.angle_beta   90.00
_cell.angle_gamma   90.00
#
_symmetry.space_group_name_H-M   'P 1'
#
loop_
_entity.id
_entity.type
_entity.pdbx_description
1 polymer ?
#
loop_
_entity_poly.entity_id
_entity_poly.type
_entity_poly.pdbx_seq_one_letter_code
_entity_poly.pdbx_strand_id
1 'polypeptide(L)'
;MALATMVGQKGSTPRKSGARMLVARDGRLLAGTVGGGCGEGEVLEACRASLEDGRPRLVQVDLTRDLVSLSPAVCGGFMEVLVERIDPPTDPQVRIHYRRVPRRETVYRQALVLDGTDVKVTLAGPVDIHLEIGGHTVLEPGADAVWFTVPGAWWDLGRFHRADGTFTGLYANVITPCVFGAGGDWWTTDLLLDVWWPADGGPPTLLDEDELDAARRAGHLTDDLHRRVRAVARDLMEGPHPEERFPWVAPWTRTAARSALLHGGAGPAP
;
A
#
# COMPACT_ATOMS: atom_id res chain seq x y z
N MET A 1 -11.76 5.98 -14.12
CA MET A 1 -12.85 6.97 -14.02
C MET A 1 -12.29 8.35 -14.35
N ALA A 2 -13.13 9.35 -14.60
CA ALA A 2 -12.70 10.74 -14.70
C ALA A 2 -13.40 11.58 -13.64
N LEU A 3 -12.67 12.45 -12.96
CA LEU A 3 -13.19 13.46 -12.07
C LEU A 3 -13.12 14.81 -12.77
N ALA A 4 -14.27 15.45 -12.93
CA ALA A 4 -14.36 16.83 -13.36
C ALA A 4 -14.63 17.70 -12.13
N THR A 5 -13.77 18.69 -11.90
CA THR A 5 -13.88 19.65 -10.79
C THR A 5 -13.96 21.05 -11.36
N MET A 6 -15.00 21.81 -11.01
CA MET A 6 -15.06 23.22 -11.35
C MET A 6 -14.04 23.97 -10.50
N VAL A 7 -13.00 24.52 -11.13
CA VAL A 7 -11.88 25.19 -10.46
C VAL A 7 -12.01 26.71 -10.52
N GLY A 8 -12.70 27.24 -11.52
CA GLY A 8 -12.89 28.67 -11.74
C GLY A 8 -14.29 29.01 -12.22
N GLN A 9 -14.73 30.25 -11.96
CA GLN A 9 -15.98 30.79 -12.48
C GLN A 9 -15.91 32.31 -12.64
N LYS A 10 -16.65 32.86 -13.60
CA LYS A 10 -16.83 34.30 -13.80
C LYS A 10 -18.27 34.59 -14.21
N GLY A 11 -18.93 35.54 -13.55
CA GLY A 11 -20.35 35.82 -13.79
C GLY A 11 -21.28 34.80 -13.12
N SER A 12 -22.48 34.63 -13.67
CA SER A 12 -23.49 33.73 -13.10
C SER A 12 -23.35 32.32 -13.66
N THR A 13 -23.09 31.34 -12.81
CA THR A 13 -22.93 29.92 -13.15
C THR A 13 -23.89 29.06 -12.32
N PRO A 14 -24.32 27.88 -12.82
CA PRO A 14 -25.30 27.01 -12.14
C PRO A 14 -24.73 26.35 -10.87
N ARG A 15 -23.41 26.21 -10.81
CA ARG A 15 -22.66 25.71 -9.65
C ARG A 15 -21.55 26.68 -9.27
N LYS A 16 -20.99 26.49 -8.07
CA LYS A 16 -19.84 27.24 -7.54
C LYS A 16 -18.56 26.42 -7.62
N SER A 17 -17.41 27.10 -7.66
CA SER A 17 -16.10 26.44 -7.65
C SER A 17 -16.03 25.42 -6.51
N GLY A 18 -15.44 24.26 -6.80
CA GLY A 18 -15.46 23.06 -5.95
C GLY A 18 -16.56 22.05 -6.30
N ALA A 19 -17.53 22.39 -7.16
CA ALA A 19 -18.49 21.40 -7.67
C ALA A 19 -17.78 20.30 -8.46
N ARG A 20 -18.22 19.06 -8.29
CA ARG A 20 -17.58 17.87 -8.85
C ARG A 20 -18.57 16.97 -9.57
N MET A 21 -18.05 16.28 -10.57
CA MET A 21 -18.76 15.29 -11.36
C MET A 21 -17.83 14.09 -11.63
N LEU A 22 -18.32 12.88 -11.40
CA LEU A 22 -17.57 11.63 -11.58
C LEU A 22 -18.14 10.85 -12.76
N VAL A 23 -17.29 10.49 -13.71
CA VAL A 23 -17.67 9.84 -14.97
C VAL A 23 -17.00 8.47 -15.11
N ALA A 24 -17.78 7.46 -15.46
CA ALA A 24 -17.33 6.10 -15.73
C ALA A 24 -16.59 6.00 -17.08
N ARG A 25 -15.86 4.90 -17.27
CA ARG A 25 -15.10 4.65 -18.50
C ARG A 25 -15.99 4.50 -19.74
N ASP A 26 -17.21 4.00 -19.56
CA ASP A 26 -18.24 3.89 -20.59
C ASP A 26 -18.94 5.23 -20.88
N GLY A 27 -18.50 6.33 -20.26
CA GLY A 27 -19.08 7.67 -20.41
C GLY A 27 -20.33 7.90 -19.55
N ARG A 28 -20.75 6.95 -18.71
CA ARG A 28 -21.89 7.13 -17.81
C ARG A 28 -21.53 8.08 -16.66
N LEU A 29 -22.40 9.04 -16.38
CA LEU A 29 -22.32 9.86 -15.18
C LEU A 29 -22.59 8.98 -13.93
N LEU A 30 -21.65 8.93 -13.01
CA LEU A 30 -21.75 8.13 -11.78
C LEU A 30 -22.27 8.93 -10.59
N ALA A 31 -21.80 10.17 -10.43
CA ALA A 31 -22.18 11.03 -9.31
C ALA A 31 -21.89 12.51 -9.62
N GLY A 32 -22.64 13.39 -8.98
CA GLY A 32 -22.42 14.84 -9.04
C GLY A 32 -22.82 15.47 -10.38
N THR A 33 -22.54 16.76 -10.50
CA THR A 33 -22.83 17.57 -11.69
C THR A 33 -22.00 18.86 -11.61
N VAL A 34 -21.54 19.35 -12.75
CA VAL A 34 -20.87 20.66 -12.86
C VAL A 34 -21.84 21.79 -13.22
N GLY A 35 -23.11 21.48 -13.50
CA GLY A 35 -24.09 22.50 -13.87
C GLY A 35 -25.33 21.99 -14.61
N GLY A 36 -25.27 20.81 -15.24
CA GLY A 36 -26.28 20.34 -16.18
C GLY A 36 -26.29 21.11 -17.51
N GLY A 37 -27.17 20.72 -18.44
CA GLY A 37 -27.33 21.41 -19.73
C GLY A 37 -26.20 21.16 -20.74
N CYS A 38 -26.07 22.03 -21.74
CA CYS A 38 -25.10 21.85 -22.84
C CYS A 38 -23.63 21.86 -22.35
N GLY A 39 -23.33 22.68 -21.35
CA GLY A 39 -22.00 22.80 -20.77
C GLY A 39 -21.52 21.53 -20.07
N GLU A 40 -22.44 20.73 -19.53
CA GLU A 40 -22.10 19.41 -18.99
C GLU A 40 -21.72 18.42 -20.10
N GLY A 41 -22.32 18.56 -21.29
CA GLY A 41 -21.97 17.77 -22.48
C GLY A 41 -20.51 17.99 -22.91
N GLU A 42 -20.05 19.23 -22.97
CA GLU A 42 -18.65 19.57 -23.31
C GLU A 42 -17.67 18.95 -22.30
N VAL A 43 -18.00 19.00 -21.01
CA VAL A 43 -17.19 18.39 -19.95
C VAL A 43 -17.20 16.87 -20.06
N LEU A 44 -18.32 16.24 -20.43
CA LEU A 44 -18.40 14.80 -20.66
C LEU A 44 -17.49 14.34 -21.80
N GLU A 45 -17.41 15.09 -22.91
CA GLU A 45 -16.48 14.75 -24.00
C GLU A 45 -15.01 14.89 -23.56
N ALA A 46 -14.67 15.93 -22.79
CA ALA A 46 -13.34 16.06 -22.22
C ALA A 46 -13.01 14.91 -21.25
N CYS A 47 -13.99 14.44 -20.46
CA CYS A 47 -13.86 13.26 -19.62
C CYS A 47 -13.54 12.02 -20.45
N ARG A 48 -14.26 11.77 -21.56
CA ARG A 48 -13.98 10.64 -22.46
C ARG A 48 -12.57 10.73 -23.04
N ALA A 49 -12.20 11.89 -23.55
CA ALA A 49 -10.88 12.10 -24.13
C ALA A 49 -9.76 11.91 -23.08
N SER A 50 -9.97 12.32 -21.82
CA SER A 50 -9.03 12.10 -20.71
C SER A 50 -8.94 10.64 -20.28
N LEU A 51 -10.06 9.92 -20.33
CA LEU A 51 -10.09 8.48 -20.08
C LEU A 51 -9.33 7.70 -21.17
N GLU A 52 -9.39 8.15 -22.42
CA GLU A 52 -8.74 7.51 -23.57
C GLU A 52 -7.21 7.69 -23.56
N ASP A 53 -6.72 8.93 -23.39
CA ASP A 53 -5.28 9.22 -23.51
C ASP A 53 -4.54 9.42 -22.18
N GLY A 54 -5.27 9.44 -21.06
CA GLY A 54 -4.73 9.61 -19.72
C GLY A 54 -4.26 11.03 -19.36
N ARG A 55 -4.51 12.04 -20.21
CA ARG A 55 -4.03 13.41 -19.98
C ARG A 55 -5.07 14.27 -19.26
N PRO A 56 -4.67 15.10 -18.27
CA PRO A 56 -5.57 16.07 -17.67
C PRO A 56 -5.94 17.16 -18.69
N ARG A 57 -7.15 17.72 -18.55
CA ARG A 57 -7.68 18.76 -19.46
C ARG A 57 -8.35 19.86 -18.66
N LEU A 58 -8.10 21.12 -19.03
CA LEU A 58 -8.85 22.26 -18.52
C LEU A 58 -9.88 22.67 -19.58
N VAL A 59 -11.16 22.58 -19.23
CA VAL A 59 -12.28 22.90 -20.12
C VAL A 59 -12.84 24.26 -19.70
N GLN A 60 -12.92 25.20 -20.64
CA GLN A 60 -13.60 26.48 -20.44
C GLN A 60 -14.98 26.40 -21.09
N VAL A 61 -16.03 26.43 -20.28
CA VAL A 61 -17.41 26.39 -20.74
C VAL A 61 -17.99 27.80 -20.69
N ASP A 62 -18.47 28.25 -21.84
CA ASP A 62 -19.09 29.55 -22.06
C ASP A 62 -20.61 29.43 -22.07
N LEU A 63 -21.25 29.74 -20.94
CA LEU A 63 -22.70 29.64 -20.79
C LEU A 63 -23.43 30.80 -21.48
N THR A 64 -22.72 31.79 -22.02
CA THR A 64 -23.33 32.89 -22.77
C THR A 64 -23.75 32.47 -24.18
N ARG A 65 -23.19 31.38 -24.72
CA ARG A 65 -23.53 30.89 -26.07
C ARG A 65 -24.93 30.28 -26.14
N ASP A 66 -25.45 29.80 -25.01
CA ASP A 66 -26.80 29.23 -24.89
C ASP A 66 -27.92 30.29 -24.87
N LEU A 67 -27.57 31.58 -24.93
CA LEU A 67 -28.52 32.70 -25.02
C LEU A 67 -29.46 32.63 -26.24
N VAL A 68 -29.14 31.81 -27.25
CA VAL A 68 -29.95 31.64 -28.47
C VAL A 68 -31.12 30.65 -28.27
N SER A 69 -31.12 29.88 -27.17
CA SER A 69 -32.15 28.89 -26.82
C SER A 69 -33.08 29.44 -25.74
N LEU A 70 -34.38 29.55 -26.04
CA LEU A 70 -35.44 30.14 -25.21
C LEU A 70 -35.78 29.34 -23.93
N SER A 71 -34.82 29.12 -23.03
CA SER A 71 -35.08 28.50 -21.72
C SER A 71 -34.88 29.53 -20.58
N PRO A 72 -35.85 29.71 -19.65
CA PRO A 72 -35.85 30.79 -18.64
C PRO A 72 -34.86 30.60 -17.48
N ALA A 73 -33.93 29.65 -17.56
CA ALA A 73 -32.91 29.39 -16.53
C ALA A 73 -31.50 29.67 -17.09
N VAL A 74 -31.21 30.92 -17.41
CA VAL A 74 -29.95 31.29 -18.11
C VAL A 74 -28.89 31.78 -17.13
N CYS A 75 -27.83 31.00 -16.98
CA CYS A 75 -26.59 31.39 -16.33
C CYS A 75 -25.70 32.12 -17.36
N GLY A 76 -25.44 33.42 -17.18
CA GLY A 76 -24.66 34.25 -18.13
C GLY A 76 -23.16 34.33 -17.83
N GLY A 77 -22.53 33.22 -17.43
CA GLY A 77 -21.15 33.19 -16.93
C GLY A 77 -20.24 32.21 -17.67
N PHE A 78 -18.98 32.18 -17.24
CA PHE A 78 -17.95 31.24 -17.67
C PHE A 78 -17.59 30.33 -16.51
N MET A 79 -17.33 29.06 -16.80
CA MET A 79 -16.80 28.10 -15.82
C MET A 79 -15.54 27.42 -16.36
N GLU A 80 -14.59 27.20 -15.48
CA GLU A 80 -13.36 26.45 -15.76
C GLU A 80 -13.43 25.13 -15.01
N VAL A 81 -13.31 24.03 -15.75
CA VAL A 81 -13.43 22.67 -15.22
C VAL A 81 -12.16 21.90 -15.51
N LEU A 82 -11.46 21.49 -14.45
CA LEU A 82 -10.34 20.58 -14.53
C LEU A 82 -10.87 19.15 -14.59
N VAL A 83 -10.48 18.42 -15.62
CA VAL A 83 -10.81 17.00 -15.85
C VAL A 83 -9.55 16.18 -15.68
N GLU A 84 -9.62 15.21 -14.78
CA GLU A 84 -8.52 14.31 -14.45
C GLU A 84 -8.98 12.86 -14.51
N ARG A 85 -8.18 12.00 -15.13
CA ARG A 85 -8.37 10.56 -15.04
C ARG A 85 -8.00 10.11 -13.63
N ILE A 86 -8.93 9.45 -12.96
CA ILE A 86 -8.71 8.72 -11.72
C ILE A 86 -8.72 7.24 -12.06
N ASP A 87 -7.53 6.64 -12.05
CA ASP A 87 -7.44 5.20 -12.09
C ASP A 87 -7.90 4.61 -10.76
N PRO A 88 -8.54 3.42 -10.75
CA PRO A 88 -8.62 2.66 -9.51
C PRO A 88 -7.20 2.55 -8.96
N PRO A 89 -7.01 2.56 -7.63
CA PRO A 89 -5.73 2.21 -7.07
C PRO A 89 -5.29 0.91 -7.74
N THR A 90 -4.25 0.96 -8.57
CA THR A 90 -3.49 -0.24 -8.89
C THR A 90 -2.78 -0.52 -7.60
N ASP A 91 -3.48 -1.12 -6.64
CA ASP A 91 -2.85 -1.63 -5.44
C ASP A 91 -1.84 -2.64 -5.99
N PRO A 92 -0.54 -2.34 -6.05
CA PRO A 92 0.39 -3.21 -6.76
C PRO A 92 0.54 -4.41 -5.84
N GLN A 93 -0.32 -5.41 -5.99
CA GLN A 93 -0.34 -6.52 -5.07
C GLN A 93 0.80 -7.47 -5.41
N VAL A 94 1.52 -7.88 -4.37
CA VAL A 94 2.47 -8.97 -4.46
C VAL A 94 1.84 -10.23 -3.88
N ARG A 95 2.18 -11.37 -4.48
CA ARG A 95 1.83 -12.70 -3.98
C ARG A 95 3.10 -13.34 -3.48
N ILE A 96 3.24 -13.42 -2.17
CA ILE A 96 4.42 -13.99 -1.53
C ILE A 96 4.12 -15.44 -1.19
N HIS A 97 4.74 -16.34 -1.94
CA HIS A 97 4.72 -17.78 -1.74
C HIS A 97 5.68 -18.13 -0.60
N TYR A 98 5.10 -18.27 0.59
CA TYR A 98 5.82 -18.55 1.83
C TYR A 98 5.72 -20.04 2.14
N ARG A 99 6.82 -20.76 1.96
CA ARG A 99 6.89 -22.19 2.30
C ARG A 99 7.38 -22.34 3.73
N ARG A 100 6.65 -23.02 4.59
CA ARG A 100 7.09 -23.40 5.93
C ARG A 100 7.49 -24.88 5.96
N VAL A 101 8.69 -25.13 6.46
CA VAL A 101 9.22 -26.48 6.65
C VAL A 101 8.29 -27.24 7.62
N PRO A 102 7.89 -28.50 7.34
CA PRO A 102 8.35 -29.32 6.22
C PRO A 102 7.57 -29.19 4.91
N ARG A 103 6.27 -28.86 4.90
CA ARG A 103 5.43 -28.98 3.69
C ARG A 103 4.21 -28.04 3.62
N ARG A 104 4.20 -26.93 4.38
CA ARG A 104 3.10 -25.96 4.29
C ARG A 104 3.48 -24.86 3.32
N GLU A 105 2.59 -24.46 2.43
CA GLU A 105 2.74 -23.23 1.65
C GLU A 105 1.55 -22.33 1.94
N THR A 106 1.84 -21.07 2.22
CA THR A 106 0.85 -20.01 2.36
C THR A 106 1.18 -18.93 1.35
N VAL A 107 0.19 -18.48 0.57
CA VAL A 107 0.36 -17.36 -0.35
C VAL A 107 -0.20 -16.10 0.31
N TYR A 108 0.68 -15.21 0.74
CA TYR A 108 0.28 -13.91 1.29
C TYR A 108 0.07 -12.91 0.17
N ARG A 109 -1.06 -12.21 0.21
CA ARG A 109 -1.32 -11.05 -0.63
C ARG A 109 -1.06 -9.80 0.17
N GLN A 110 -0.19 -8.95 -0.34
CA GLN A 110 0.19 -7.70 0.32
C GLN A 110 0.22 -6.57 -0.70
N ALA A 111 -0.10 -5.35 -0.27
CA ALA A 111 0.02 -4.17 -1.10
C ALA A 111 1.49 -3.74 -1.16
N LEU A 112 2.06 -3.61 -2.36
CA LEU A 112 3.42 -3.08 -2.56
C LEU A 112 3.38 -1.57 -2.40
N VAL A 113 4.08 -1.11 -1.37
CA VAL A 113 4.18 0.30 -1.00
C VAL A 113 5.39 0.95 -1.66
N LEU A 114 6.52 0.23 -1.70
CA LEU A 114 7.77 0.66 -2.31
C LEU A 114 8.44 -0.52 -3.00
N ASP A 115 8.78 -0.34 -4.29
CA ASP A 115 9.62 -1.28 -5.05
C ASP A 115 11.04 -0.74 -5.19
N GLY A 116 11.79 -0.71 -4.08
CA GLY A 116 13.16 -0.23 -4.05
C GLY A 116 14.17 -1.30 -4.47
N THR A 117 15.38 -0.84 -4.82
CA THR A 117 16.54 -1.71 -5.08
C THR A 117 17.08 -2.32 -3.79
N ASP A 118 17.08 -1.53 -2.71
CA ASP A 118 17.70 -1.92 -1.44
C ASP A 118 16.70 -2.60 -0.50
N VAL A 119 15.42 -2.24 -0.62
CA VAL A 119 14.33 -2.80 0.18
C VAL A 119 13.03 -2.71 -0.61
N LYS A 120 12.18 -3.74 -0.46
CA LYS A 120 10.79 -3.70 -0.87
C LYS A 120 9.92 -3.56 0.37
N VAL A 121 8.96 -2.64 0.33
CA VAL A 121 8.05 -2.37 1.45
C VAL A 121 6.66 -2.77 1.05
N THR A 122 6.00 -3.57 1.88
CA THR A 122 4.62 -4.01 1.66
C THR A 122 3.77 -3.74 2.89
N LEU A 123 2.48 -3.54 2.67
CA LEU A 123 1.48 -3.46 3.74
C LEU A 123 0.63 -4.73 3.70
N ALA A 124 0.69 -5.51 4.77
CA ALA A 124 -0.19 -6.65 5.00
C ALA A 124 -1.31 -6.22 5.94
N GLY A 125 -2.56 -6.34 5.52
CA GLY A 125 -3.68 -5.98 6.39
C GLY A 125 -5.02 -5.84 5.68
N PRO A 126 -6.15 -5.99 6.41
CA PRO A 126 -6.21 -6.44 7.80
C PRO A 126 -5.77 -7.91 7.91
N VAL A 127 -4.93 -8.22 8.90
CA VAL A 127 -4.48 -9.59 9.15
C VAL A 127 -5.57 -10.38 9.89
N ASP A 128 -5.54 -11.70 9.80
CA ASP A 128 -6.46 -12.63 10.50
C ASP A 128 -5.68 -13.55 11.45
N ILE A 129 -4.64 -13.00 12.07
CA ILE A 129 -3.75 -13.73 12.98
C ILE A 129 -3.74 -13.06 14.35
N HIS A 130 -3.68 -13.89 15.37
CA HIS A 130 -3.44 -13.47 16.75
C HIS A 130 -2.07 -13.99 17.17
N LEU A 131 -1.18 -13.09 17.56
CA LEU A 131 0.16 -13.40 18.01
C LEU A 131 0.41 -12.75 19.38
N GLU A 132 0.86 -13.58 20.32
CA GLU A 132 1.26 -13.16 21.65
C GLU A 132 2.73 -13.52 21.89
N ILE A 133 3.48 -12.57 22.42
CA ILE A 133 4.88 -12.77 22.81
C ILE A 133 5.03 -12.26 24.24
N GLY A 134 5.57 -13.09 25.13
CA GLY A 134 5.74 -12.75 26.55
C GLY A 134 4.44 -12.40 27.28
N GLY A 135 3.28 -12.92 26.83
CA GLY A 135 1.96 -12.61 27.39
C GLY A 135 1.35 -11.30 26.92
N HIS A 136 1.94 -10.65 25.91
CA HIS A 136 1.43 -9.42 25.31
C HIS A 136 0.97 -9.69 23.87
N THR A 137 -0.23 -9.23 23.52
CA THR A 137 -0.70 -9.23 22.13
C THR A 137 0.13 -8.25 21.30
N VAL A 138 0.86 -8.78 20.33
CA VAL A 138 1.74 -7.99 19.44
C VAL A 138 1.12 -7.78 18.05
N LEU A 139 0.26 -8.69 17.62
CA LEU A 139 -0.48 -8.60 16.36
C LEU A 139 -1.82 -9.33 16.53
N GLU A 140 -2.90 -8.77 16.00
CA GLU A 140 -4.26 -9.25 16.23
C GLU A 140 -5.14 -9.10 14.98
N PRO A 141 -6.26 -9.83 14.87
CA PRO A 141 -7.16 -9.69 13.75
C PRO A 141 -7.63 -8.24 13.54
N GLY A 142 -7.59 -7.77 12.30
CA GLY A 142 -7.93 -6.38 11.95
C GLY A 142 -6.76 -5.40 11.98
N ALA A 143 -5.60 -5.80 12.50
CA ALA A 143 -4.39 -4.99 12.46
C ALA A 143 -3.70 -5.02 11.08
N ASP A 144 -2.78 -4.09 10.86
CA ASP A 144 -1.85 -4.14 9.72
C ASP A 144 -0.41 -4.33 10.19
N ALA A 145 0.40 -4.94 9.33
CA ALA A 145 1.85 -5.02 9.48
C ALA A 145 2.53 -4.41 8.24
N VAL A 146 3.54 -3.58 8.48
CA VAL A 146 4.43 -3.12 7.41
C VAL A 146 5.58 -4.10 7.32
N TRP A 147 5.79 -4.71 6.16
CA TRP A 147 6.85 -5.68 5.93
C TRP A 147 7.94 -5.08 5.05
N PHE A 148 9.16 -5.49 5.35
CA PHE A 148 10.38 -5.10 4.65
C PHE A 148 11.07 -6.37 4.17
N THR A 149 11.23 -6.48 2.85
CA THR A 149 11.94 -7.59 2.22
C THR A 149 13.19 -7.05 1.53
N VAL A 150 14.36 -7.49 2.00
CA VAL A 150 15.66 -7.03 1.47
C VAL A 150 16.20 -8.06 0.48
N PRO A 151 16.51 -7.69 -0.77
CA PRO A 151 17.08 -8.63 -1.74
C PRO A 151 18.37 -9.29 -1.25
N GLY A 152 18.41 -10.62 -1.28
CA GLY A 152 19.57 -11.40 -0.82
C GLY A 152 19.66 -11.64 0.68
N ALA A 153 18.83 -10.98 1.50
CA ALA A 153 18.82 -11.17 2.95
C ALA A 153 18.21 -12.53 3.33
N TRP A 154 18.70 -13.10 4.43
CA TRP A 154 18.18 -14.34 5.01
C TRP A 154 17.12 -14.08 6.08
N TRP A 155 16.47 -12.92 5.99
CA TRP A 155 15.43 -12.49 6.91
C TRP A 155 14.50 -11.51 6.19
N ASP A 156 13.25 -11.45 6.63
CA ASP A 156 12.36 -10.33 6.42
C ASP A 156 12.11 -9.64 7.76
N LEU A 157 11.57 -8.42 7.73
CA LEU A 157 11.29 -7.65 8.94
C LEU A 157 9.89 -7.08 8.86
N GLY A 158 9.10 -7.31 9.90
CA GLY A 158 7.76 -6.80 10.10
C GLY A 158 7.75 -5.72 11.19
N ARG A 159 7.04 -4.63 10.94
CA ARG A 159 6.68 -3.61 11.92
C ARG A 159 5.23 -3.80 12.32
N PHE A 160 5.01 -4.28 13.54
CA PHE A 160 3.69 -4.71 14.00
C PHE A 160 2.96 -3.59 14.75
N HIS A 161 1.64 -3.56 14.55
CA HIS A 161 0.74 -2.65 15.23
C HIS A 161 -0.49 -3.41 15.68
N ARG A 162 -1.21 -2.90 16.68
CA ARG A 162 -2.58 -3.32 17.00
C ARG A 162 -3.59 -2.70 16.05
N ALA A 163 -4.85 -3.16 16.11
CA ALA A 163 -5.92 -2.64 15.26
C ALA A 163 -6.16 -1.13 15.46
N ASP A 164 -5.94 -0.63 16.68
CA ASP A 164 -5.99 0.80 17.03
C ASP A 164 -4.80 1.62 16.48
N GLY A 165 -3.79 0.97 15.91
CA GLY A 165 -2.58 1.59 15.37
C GLY A 165 -1.42 1.69 16.35
N THR A 166 -1.55 1.19 17.59
CA THR A 166 -0.46 1.16 18.57
C THR A 166 0.68 0.29 18.06
N PHE A 167 1.89 0.87 17.95
CA PHE A 167 3.10 0.12 17.59
C PHE A 167 3.50 -0.83 18.72
N THR A 168 3.70 -2.10 18.41
CA THR A 168 4.00 -3.16 19.39
C THR A 168 5.45 -3.60 19.38
N GLY A 169 6.11 -3.49 18.22
CA GLY A 169 7.52 -3.86 18.06
C GLY A 169 7.88 -4.31 16.65
N LEU A 170 9.09 -4.81 16.51
CA LEU A 170 9.62 -5.36 15.26
C LEU A 170 9.77 -6.88 15.37
N TYR A 171 9.43 -7.57 14.29
CA TYR A 171 9.47 -9.03 14.19
C TYR A 171 10.24 -9.42 12.95
N ALA A 172 11.26 -10.27 13.05
CA ALA A 172 11.98 -10.78 11.89
C ALA A 172 11.78 -12.28 11.78
N ASN A 173 11.38 -12.78 10.61
CA ASN A 173 11.51 -14.20 10.30
C ASN A 173 12.90 -14.46 9.73
N VAL A 174 13.54 -15.56 10.12
CA VAL A 174 14.69 -16.07 9.37
C VAL A 174 14.17 -16.87 8.18
N ILE A 175 14.53 -16.42 6.97
CA ILE A 175 14.04 -16.97 5.71
C ILE A 175 15.17 -17.32 4.74
N THR A 176 14.83 -18.04 3.69
CA THR A 176 15.68 -18.03 2.49
C THR A 176 15.56 -16.69 1.74
N PRO A 177 16.61 -16.23 1.05
CA PRO A 177 16.52 -15.02 0.26
C PRO A 177 15.36 -15.03 -0.71
N CYS A 178 14.55 -13.98 -0.63
CA CYS A 178 13.35 -13.86 -1.44
C CYS A 178 13.72 -13.78 -2.94
N VAL A 179 13.08 -14.61 -3.75
CA VAL A 179 13.18 -14.56 -5.21
C VAL A 179 12.03 -13.72 -5.74
N PHE A 180 12.34 -12.64 -6.45
CA PHE A 180 11.34 -11.73 -7.00
C PHE A 180 11.05 -12.05 -8.48
N GLY A 181 9.84 -12.52 -8.76
CA GLY A 181 9.35 -12.81 -10.10
C GLY A 181 8.67 -11.64 -10.78
N ALA A 182 8.47 -11.78 -12.09
CA ALA A 182 7.65 -10.87 -12.87
C ALA A 182 6.19 -10.90 -12.39
N GLY A 183 5.50 -9.75 -12.46
CA GLY A 183 4.08 -9.66 -12.12
C GLY A 183 3.75 -9.71 -10.63
N GLY A 184 4.76 -9.57 -9.75
CA GLY A 184 4.55 -9.48 -8.30
C GLY A 184 4.55 -10.81 -7.55
N ASP A 185 4.95 -11.92 -8.20
CA ASP A 185 5.10 -13.21 -7.53
C ASP A 185 6.47 -13.33 -6.87
N TRP A 186 6.50 -13.54 -5.56
CA TRP A 186 7.72 -13.64 -4.76
C TRP A 186 7.77 -15.01 -4.08
N TRP A 187 8.95 -15.60 -3.91
CA TRP A 187 9.10 -16.90 -3.25
C TRP A 187 10.16 -16.86 -2.16
N THR A 188 9.81 -17.43 -1.02
CA THR A 188 10.74 -17.67 0.08
C THR A 188 10.33 -18.91 0.88
N THR A 189 11.14 -19.26 1.85
CA THR A 189 10.93 -20.36 2.78
C THR A 189 11.20 -19.84 4.18
N ASP A 190 10.20 -19.96 5.04
CA ASP A 190 10.27 -19.80 6.48
C ASP A 190 11.17 -20.89 7.07
N LEU A 191 12.21 -20.47 7.79
CA LEU A 191 13.17 -21.35 8.45
C LEU A 191 12.92 -21.44 9.96
N LEU A 192 11.69 -21.13 10.40
CA LEU A 192 11.11 -21.35 11.72
C LEU A 192 11.63 -20.44 12.83
N LEU A 193 12.85 -19.93 12.72
CA LEU A 193 13.47 -19.13 13.78
C LEU A 193 13.15 -17.66 13.60
N ASP A 194 12.65 -17.01 14.64
CA ASP A 194 12.22 -15.62 14.58
C ASP A 194 12.87 -14.78 15.69
N VAL A 195 13.00 -13.48 15.45
CA VAL A 195 13.53 -12.51 16.42
C VAL A 195 12.51 -11.40 16.66
N TRP A 196 12.26 -11.09 17.92
CA TRP A 196 11.33 -10.05 18.35
C TRP A 196 12.04 -8.93 19.10
N TRP A 197 11.77 -7.67 18.73
CA TRP A 197 12.17 -6.48 19.48
C TRP A 197 10.91 -5.74 19.97
N PRO A 198 10.66 -5.67 21.29
CA PRO A 198 9.48 -4.98 21.82
C PRO A 198 9.59 -3.46 21.69
N ALA A 199 8.46 -2.78 21.47
CA ALA A 199 8.42 -1.32 21.33
C ALA A 199 8.80 -0.54 22.61
N ASP A 200 8.83 -1.20 23.77
CA ASP A 200 9.21 -0.59 25.04
C ASP A 200 10.74 -0.48 25.24
N GLY A 201 11.53 -0.92 24.25
CA GLY A 201 12.98 -0.90 24.30
C GLY A 201 13.60 -2.05 25.12
N GLY A 202 12.81 -3.07 25.47
CA GLY A 202 13.30 -4.32 26.01
C GLY A 202 14.28 -5.04 25.06
N PRO A 203 15.10 -5.97 25.59
CA PRO A 203 16.06 -6.72 24.78
C PRO A 203 15.35 -7.60 23.73
N PRO A 204 16.01 -7.91 22.60
CA PRO A 204 15.46 -8.85 21.64
C PRO A 204 15.26 -10.24 22.22
N THR A 205 14.20 -10.91 21.79
CA THR A 205 13.88 -12.29 22.17
C THR A 205 13.96 -13.19 20.95
N LEU A 206 14.61 -14.35 21.09
CA LEU A 206 14.60 -15.42 20.11
C LEU A 206 13.36 -16.29 20.31
N LEU A 207 12.66 -16.62 19.24
CA LEU A 207 11.43 -17.40 19.27
C LEU A 207 11.60 -18.70 18.47
N ASP A 208 10.78 -19.70 18.78
CA ASP A 208 10.62 -20.94 18.00
C ASP A 208 11.93 -21.77 17.82
N GLU A 209 12.85 -21.66 18.78
CA GLU A 209 14.09 -22.45 18.80
C GLU A 209 13.84 -23.96 18.83
N ASP A 210 12.79 -24.37 19.55
CA ASP A 210 12.37 -25.75 19.69
C ASP A 210 11.78 -26.31 18.38
N GLU A 211 11.02 -25.50 17.63
CA GLU A 211 10.55 -25.84 16.29
C GLU A 211 11.72 -26.06 15.32
N LEU A 212 12.71 -25.15 15.32
CA LEU A 212 13.91 -25.26 14.50
C LEU A 212 14.68 -26.56 14.79
N ASP A 213 14.91 -26.85 16.08
CA ASP A 213 15.64 -28.04 16.50
C ASP A 213 14.85 -29.33 16.22
N ALA A 214 13.52 -29.29 16.37
CA ALA A 214 12.64 -30.39 16.01
C ALA A 214 12.68 -30.69 14.50
N ALA A 215 12.63 -29.66 13.66
CA ALA A 215 12.74 -29.81 12.21
C ALA A 215 14.08 -30.41 11.77
N ARG A 216 15.19 -30.01 12.43
CA ARG A 216 16.50 -30.65 12.23
C ARG A 216 16.49 -32.12 12.64
N ARG A 217 16.01 -32.45 13.86
CA ARG A 217 15.94 -33.84 14.34
C ARG A 217 15.08 -34.74 13.45
N ALA A 218 14.01 -34.19 12.88
CA ALA A 218 13.13 -34.88 11.93
C ALA A 218 13.72 -35.00 10.51
N GLY A 219 14.92 -34.46 10.25
CA GLY A 219 15.58 -34.52 8.94
C GLY A 219 15.00 -33.57 7.90
N HIS A 220 14.23 -32.56 8.32
CA HIS A 220 13.67 -31.55 7.43
C HIS A 220 14.65 -30.41 7.13
N LEU A 221 15.67 -30.25 7.97
CA LEU A 221 16.76 -29.30 7.79
C LEU A 221 18.10 -30.02 7.87
N THR A 222 19.00 -29.70 6.95
CA THR A 222 20.40 -30.14 7.05
C THR A 222 21.10 -29.44 8.21
N ASP A 223 22.14 -30.05 8.75
CA ASP A 223 22.99 -29.45 9.79
C ASP A 223 23.58 -28.09 9.40
N ASP A 224 23.97 -27.93 8.14
CA ASP A 224 24.54 -26.69 7.62
C ASP A 224 23.51 -25.56 7.59
N LEU A 225 22.31 -25.87 7.08
CA LEU A 225 21.19 -24.93 7.05
C LEU A 225 20.78 -24.52 8.48
N HIS A 226 20.69 -25.48 9.39
CA HIS A 226 20.38 -25.22 10.80
C HIS A 226 21.41 -24.28 11.45
N ARG A 227 22.72 -24.52 11.23
CA ARG A 227 23.77 -23.61 11.72
C ARG A 227 23.66 -22.21 11.09
N ARG A 228 23.34 -22.12 9.81
CA ARG A 228 23.15 -20.84 9.11
C ARG A 228 21.98 -20.04 9.69
N VAL A 229 20.83 -20.69 9.90
CA VAL A 229 19.64 -20.06 10.49
C VAL A 229 19.96 -19.44 11.84
N ARG A 230 20.63 -20.20 12.73
CA ARG A 230 21.07 -19.69 14.04
C ARG A 230 22.09 -18.55 13.94
N ALA A 231 22.99 -18.60 12.95
CA ALA A 231 23.97 -17.53 12.74
C ALA A 231 23.29 -16.22 12.28
N VAL A 232 22.28 -16.31 11.42
CA VAL A 232 21.49 -15.15 10.97
C VAL A 232 20.73 -14.51 12.14
N ALA A 233 20.01 -15.30 12.93
CA ALA A 233 19.30 -14.77 14.11
C ALA A 233 20.26 -14.14 15.12
N ARG A 234 21.44 -14.75 15.34
CA ARG A 234 22.45 -14.17 16.22
C ARG A 234 22.96 -12.81 15.72
N ASP A 235 23.28 -12.69 14.43
CA ASP A 235 23.70 -11.40 13.83
C ASP A 235 22.63 -10.32 13.99
N LEU A 236 21.35 -10.70 13.85
CA LEU A 236 20.24 -9.80 14.09
C LEU A 236 20.18 -9.35 15.56
N MET A 237 20.29 -10.28 16.51
CA MET A 237 20.19 -9.99 17.95
C MET A 237 21.39 -9.20 18.51
N GLU A 238 22.61 -9.51 18.06
CA GLU A 238 23.86 -8.89 18.55
C GLU A 238 24.16 -7.56 17.84
N GLY A 239 23.54 -7.31 16.68
CA GLY A 239 23.69 -6.07 15.93
C GLY A 239 22.92 -4.89 16.54
N PRO A 240 23.08 -3.69 15.96
CA PRO A 240 22.26 -2.53 16.33
C PRO A 240 20.77 -2.81 16.14
N HIS A 241 19.93 -2.10 16.90
CA HIS A 241 18.49 -2.20 16.76
C HIS A 241 18.08 -1.96 15.28
N PRO A 242 17.09 -2.67 14.71
CA PRO A 242 16.80 -2.54 13.28
C PRO A 242 16.47 -1.11 12.81
N GLU A 243 15.87 -0.27 13.66
CA GLU A 243 15.64 1.15 13.36
C GLU A 243 16.91 2.00 13.26
N GLU A 244 17.99 1.58 13.92
CA GLU A 244 19.31 2.21 13.83
C GLU A 244 20.13 1.60 12.68
N ARG A 245 19.99 0.28 12.48
CA ARG A 245 20.73 -0.48 11.47
C ARG A 245 20.26 -0.18 10.06
N PHE A 246 18.97 0.05 9.86
CA PHE A 246 18.38 0.22 8.54
C PHE A 246 17.57 1.53 8.44
N PRO A 247 18.01 2.50 7.61
CA PRO A 247 17.44 3.84 7.59
C PRO A 247 15.98 3.88 7.11
N TRP A 248 15.50 2.82 6.46
CA TRP A 248 14.13 2.72 5.96
C TRP A 248 13.13 2.16 6.98
N VAL A 249 13.54 1.63 8.13
CA VAL A 249 12.58 1.02 9.08
C VAL A 249 11.75 2.07 9.80
N ALA A 250 12.39 3.09 10.38
CA ALA A 250 11.71 4.11 11.17
C ALA A 250 10.76 5.00 10.35
N PRO A 251 11.10 5.44 9.12
CA PRO A 251 10.20 6.27 8.31
C PRO A 251 8.92 5.55 7.88
N TRP A 252 8.99 4.24 7.62
CA TRP A 252 7.87 3.44 7.14
C TRP A 252 6.96 2.95 8.27
N THR A 253 6.24 3.89 8.87
CA THR A 253 5.14 3.61 9.81
C THR A 253 3.90 3.07 9.11
N ARG A 254 2.95 2.49 9.86
CA ARG A 254 1.61 2.12 9.33
C ARG A 254 0.93 3.27 8.60
N THR A 255 0.97 4.47 9.18
CA THR A 255 0.35 5.67 8.59
C THR A 255 1.04 6.07 7.29
N ALA A 256 2.38 6.03 7.25
CA ALA A 256 3.14 6.34 6.05
C ALA A 256 2.85 5.33 4.92
N ALA A 257 2.82 4.03 5.24
CA ALA A 257 2.50 2.99 4.27
C ALA A 257 1.08 3.14 3.70
N ARG A 258 0.08 3.35 4.57
CA ARG A 258 -1.31 3.62 4.13
C ARG A 258 -1.42 4.88 3.27
N SER A 259 -0.72 5.95 3.65
CA SER A 259 -0.70 7.19 2.88
C SER A 259 -0.08 7.00 1.49
N ALA A 260 1.03 6.27 1.39
CA ALA A 260 1.71 6.02 0.12
C ALA A 260 0.82 5.24 -0.86
N LEU A 261 0.02 4.28 -0.38
CA LEU A 261 -0.95 3.56 -1.22
C LEU A 261 -2.07 4.46 -1.76
N LEU A 262 -2.50 5.46 -0.99
CA LEU A 262 -3.52 6.43 -1.42
C LEU A 262 -2.99 7.44 -2.45
N HIS A 263 -1.69 7.75 -2.41
CA HIS A 263 -1.06 8.81 -3.21
C HIS A 263 -0.10 8.28 -4.28
N GLY A 264 -0.17 6.99 -4.63
CA GLY A 264 0.58 6.42 -5.76
C GLY A 264 2.08 6.26 -5.52
N GLY A 265 2.50 5.90 -4.30
CA GLY A 265 3.88 5.52 -4.00
C GLY A 265 4.82 6.65 -3.55
N ALA A 266 4.29 7.85 -3.28
CA ALA A 266 5.06 8.91 -2.61
C ALA A 266 5.34 8.51 -1.15
N GLY A 267 6.47 7.85 -0.92
CA GLY A 267 6.95 7.47 0.40
C GLY A 267 7.47 8.66 1.22
N PRO A 268 7.69 8.47 2.53
CA PRO A 268 8.41 9.45 3.35
C PRO A 268 9.83 9.66 2.80
N ALA A 269 10.30 10.91 2.79
CA ALA A 269 11.68 11.21 2.43
C ALA A 269 12.63 10.58 3.47
N PRO A 270 13.80 10.05 3.04
CA PRO A 270 14.82 9.54 3.95
C PRO A 270 15.44 10.65 4.81
#